data_AF-A0A7S4HBU7-F1
#
_entry.id   AF-A0A7S4HBU7-F1
#
_cell.length_a   1.000
_cell.length_b   1.000
_cell.length_c   1.000
_cell.angle_alpha   90.00
_cell.angle_beta   90.00
_cell.angle_gamma   90.00
#
_symmetry.space_group_name_H-M   'P 1'
#
loop_
_entity.id
_entity.type
_entity.pdbx_description
1 polymer ?
#
loop_
_entity_poly.entity_id
_entity_poly.type
_entity_poly.pdbx_seq_one_letter_code
_entity_poly.pdbx_strand_id
1 'polypeptide(L)'
;ITALMGSSGAGKTTLMDVIAGRKTSGKIEGEILVNGHKQELSTFARISGYVEQTDLHIGSLTVLEALRFSALHRLPPELSSDEKEIVVQAVADLVELRPVLNKTI
;
A
#
# COMPACT_ATOMS: atom_id res chain seq x y z
N ILE A 1 -5.22 -10.51 12.67
CA ILE A 1 -3.83 -9.99 12.54
C ILE A 1 -2.91 -11.20 12.46
N THR A 2 -2.03 -11.26 11.48
CA THR A 2 -1.07 -12.36 11.29
C THR A 2 0.34 -11.78 11.24
N ALA A 3 1.28 -12.37 11.97
CA ALA A 3 2.67 -11.91 12.03
C ALA A 3 3.60 -12.97 11.41
N LEU A 4 4.47 -12.54 10.50
CA LEU A 4 5.51 -13.38 9.90
C LEU A 4 6.86 -13.08 10.56
N MET A 5 7.38 -14.02 11.34
CA MET A 5 8.62 -13.87 12.11
C MET A 5 9.66 -14.92 11.72
N GLY A 6 10.95 -14.58 11.84
CA GLY A 6 12.06 -15.45 11.44
C GLY A 6 13.38 -14.69 11.33
N SER A 7 14.51 -15.41 11.30
CA SER A 7 15.86 -14.83 11.21
C SER A 7 16.07 -13.99 9.93
N SER A 8 17.08 -13.12 9.94
CA SER A 8 17.49 -12.42 8.71
C SER A 8 17.88 -13.43 7.63
N GLY A 9 17.45 -13.19 6.38
CA GLY A 9 17.68 -14.13 5.28
C GLY A 9 16.71 -15.32 5.20
N ALA A 10 15.80 -15.52 6.17
CA ALA A 10 14.81 -16.60 6.14
C ALA A 10 13.74 -16.48 5.02
N GLY A 11 13.84 -15.47 4.15
CA GLY A 11 12.91 -15.29 3.02
C GLY A 11 11.60 -14.59 3.37
N LYS A 12 11.46 -13.96 4.54
CA LYS A 12 10.23 -13.25 4.95
C LYS A 12 9.76 -12.21 3.93
N THR A 13 10.64 -11.28 3.56
CA THR A 13 10.37 -10.26 2.55
C THR A 13 10.10 -10.91 1.19
N THR A 14 10.85 -11.95 0.83
CA THR A 14 10.63 -12.69 -0.42
C THR A 14 9.25 -13.35 -0.47
N LEU A 15 8.77 -13.95 0.62
CA LEU A 15 7.43 -14.53 0.70
C LEU A 15 6.35 -13.45 0.54
N MET A 16 6.50 -12.32 1.23
CA MET A 16 5.59 -11.18 1.12
C MET A 16 5.57 -10.61 -0.30
N ASP A 17 6.72 -10.48 -0.96
CA ASP A 17 6.82 -10.00 -2.34
C ASP A 17 6.19 -10.96 -3.35
N VAL A 18 6.29 -12.28 -3.14
CA VAL A 18 5.63 -13.29 -3.97
C VAL A 18 4.12 -13.21 -3.80
N ILE A 19 3.61 -13.10 -2.57
CA ILE A 19 2.17 -12.93 -2.29
C ILE A 19 1.65 -11.61 -2.88
N ALA A 20 2.43 -10.53 -2.80
CA ALA A 20 2.11 -9.24 -3.39
C ALA A 20 2.23 -9.22 -4.93
N GLY A 21 2.72 -10.29 -5.55
CA GLY A 21 2.90 -10.37 -7.00
C GLY A 21 4.07 -9.55 -7.56
N ARG A 22 4.96 -9.05 -6.69
CA ARG A 22 6.10 -8.19 -7.08
C ARG A 22 7.35 -8.99 -7.45
N LYS A 23 7.49 -10.21 -6.92
CA LYS A 23 8.62 -11.11 -7.25
C LYS A 23 8.11 -12.31 -8.04
N THR A 24 8.43 -12.32 -9.33
CA THR A 24 8.07 -13.37 -10.29
C THR A 24 9.27 -14.23 -10.71
N SER A 25 10.45 -13.97 -10.17
CA SER A 25 11.68 -14.69 -10.49
C SER A 25 11.99 -15.80 -9.48
N GLY A 26 12.63 -16.86 -9.97
CA GLY A 26 12.94 -18.06 -9.20
C GLY A 26 11.88 -19.15 -9.34
N LYS A 27 12.01 -20.20 -8.52
CA LYS A 27 11.05 -21.31 -8.50
C LYS A 27 9.92 -20.96 -7.52
N ILE A 28 8.73 -20.71 -8.06
CA ILE A 28 7.51 -20.47 -7.28
C ILE A 28 6.58 -21.65 -7.54
N GLU A 29 6.23 -22.38 -6.49
CA GLU A 29 5.33 -23.53 -6.55
C GLU A 29 4.24 -23.40 -5.48
N GLY A 30 3.07 -23.98 -5.75
CA GLY A 30 1.89 -23.87 -4.89
C GLY A 30 0.82 -22.94 -5.46
N GLU A 31 -0.24 -22.73 -4.68
CA GLU A 31 -1.38 -21.90 -5.07
C GLU A 31 -1.63 -20.84 -4.00
N ILE A 32 -1.90 -19.62 -4.44
CA ILE A 32 -2.33 -18.52 -3.57
C ILE A 32 -3.82 -18.31 -3.82
N LEU A 33 -4.62 -18.40 -2.76
CA LEU A 33 -6.07 -18.28 -2.81
C LEU A 33 -6.51 -17.00 -2.10
N VAL A 34 -7.38 -16.23 -2.75
CA VAL A 34 -8.04 -15.05 -2.20
C VAL A 34 -9.54 -15.34 -2.19
N ASN A 35 -10.14 -15.41 -1.00
CA ASN A 35 -11.55 -15.79 -0.81
C ASN A 35 -11.91 -17.13 -1.49
N GLY A 36 -10.99 -18.10 -1.51
CA GLY A 36 -11.20 -19.42 -2.12
C GLY A 36 -10.97 -19.48 -3.64
N HIS A 37 -10.67 -18.35 -4.29
CA HIS A 37 -10.34 -18.29 -5.71
C HIS A 37 -8.84 -18.14 -5.92
N LYS A 38 -8.30 -18.69 -7.01
CA LYS A 38 -6.90 -18.47 -7.39
C LYS A 38 -6.63 -16.98 -7.57
N GLN A 39 -5.52 -16.53 -7.01
CA GLN A 39 -5.09 -15.14 -7.12
C GLN A 39 -4.89 -14.76 -8.59
N GLU A 40 -5.55 -13.68 -8.99
CA GLU A 40 -5.32 -13.03 -10.27
C GLU A 40 -4.64 -11.68 -9.97
N LEU A 41 -3.43 -11.49 -10.51
CA LEU A 41 -2.56 -10.38 -10.12
C LEU A 41 -3.16 -9.00 -10.45
N SER A 42 -3.85 -8.86 -11.58
CA SER A 42 -4.41 -7.57 -12.01
C SER A 42 -5.53 -7.09 -11.09
N THR A 43 -6.34 -8.02 -10.59
CA THR A 43 -7.42 -7.77 -9.64
C THR A 43 -6.86 -7.61 -8.23
N PHE A 44 -5.92 -8.47 -7.83
CA PHE A 44 -5.34 -8.46 -6.49
C PHE A 44 -4.63 -7.13 -6.20
N ALA A 45 -3.88 -6.58 -7.15
CA ALA A 45 -3.19 -5.30 -6.98
C ALA A 45 -4.15 -4.11 -6.79
N ARG A 46 -5.41 -4.22 -7.21
CA ARG A 46 -6.43 -3.16 -7.06
C ARG A 46 -7.14 -3.22 -5.70
N ILE A 47 -7.23 -4.39 -5.10
CA ILE A 47 -7.97 -4.63 -3.84
C ILE A 47 -7.06 -4.78 -2.63
N SER A 48 -5.74 -4.86 -2.84
CA SER A 48 -4.75 -5.02 -1.77
C SER A 48 -3.80 -3.83 -1.71
N GLY A 49 -3.30 -3.52 -0.50
CA GLY A 49 -2.25 -2.54 -0.27
C GLY A 49 -0.98 -3.26 0.18
N TYR A 50 0.15 -2.96 -0.47
CA TYR A 50 1.48 -3.42 -0.08
C TYR A 50 2.35 -2.22 0.31
N VAL A 51 2.93 -2.27 1.51
CA VAL A 51 3.88 -1.26 2.00
C VAL A 51 5.27 -1.86 1.91
N GLU A 52 6.14 -1.21 1.15
CA GLU A 52 7.51 -1.68 0.93
C GLU A 52 8.40 -1.41 2.15
N GLN A 53 9.55 -2.09 2.21
CA GLN A 53 10.53 -1.87 3.28
C GLN A 53 11.22 -0.50 3.16
N THR A 54 11.28 0.06 1.95
CA THR A 54 11.82 1.38 1.65
C THR A 54 10.72 2.30 1.16
N ASP A 55 10.67 3.50 1.72
CA ASP A 55 9.67 4.50 1.33
C ASP A 55 9.97 5.08 -0.06
N LEU A 56 8.91 5.26 -0.85
CA LEU A 56 8.98 5.86 -2.18
C LEU A 56 8.13 7.13 -2.21
N HIS A 57 8.79 8.27 -2.00
CA HIS A 57 8.16 9.58 -1.96
C HIS A 57 8.89 10.59 -2.84
N ILE A 58 8.15 11.60 -3.29
CA ILE A 58 8.70 12.77 -3.97
C ILE A 58 9.11 13.75 -2.87
N GLY A 59 10.42 13.88 -2.61
CA GLY A 59 10.96 14.72 -1.53
C GLY A 59 10.81 16.24 -1.73
N SER A 60 10.06 16.68 -2.74
CA SER A 60 9.64 18.08 -2.90
C SER A 60 8.20 18.32 -2.46
N LEU A 61 7.42 17.27 -2.19
CA LEU A 61 6.03 17.38 -1.74
C LEU A 61 5.93 17.38 -0.21
N THR A 62 4.93 18.08 0.29
CA THR A 62 4.48 17.95 1.67
C THR A 62 3.74 16.64 1.90
N VAL A 63 3.65 16.22 3.18
CA VAL A 63 2.86 15.04 3.57
C VAL A 63 1.41 15.17 3.11
N LEU A 64 0.80 16.36 3.26
CA LEU A 64 -0.56 16.61 2.80
C LEU A 64 -0.71 16.47 1.28
N GLU A 65 0.24 17.02 0.51
CA GLU A 65 0.22 16.91 -0.96
C GLU A 65 0.39 15.46 -1.43
N ALA A 66 1.26 14.69 -0.78
CA ALA A 66 1.42 13.27 -1.08
C ALA A 66 0.14 12.46 -0.78
N LEU A 67 -0.53 12.75 0.34
CA LEU A 67 -1.81 12.11 0.68
C LEU A 67 -2.91 12.48 -0.34
N ARG A 68 -3.03 13.76 -0.71
CA ARG A 68 -3.97 14.21 -1.75
C ARG A 68 -3.67 13.57 -3.10
N PHE A 69 -2.41 13.51 -3.49
CA PHE A 69 -1.99 12.87 -4.74
C PHE A 69 -2.42 11.40 -4.79
N SER A 70 -2.19 10.65 -3.69
CA SER A 70 -2.63 9.26 -3.57
C SER A 70 -4.16 9.13 -3.63
N ALA A 71 -4.87 9.97 -2.89
CA ALA A 71 -6.34 9.96 -2.84
C ALA A 71 -6.97 10.23 -4.22
N LEU A 72 -6.45 11.19 -4.97
CA LEU A 72 -6.98 11.55 -6.29
C LEU A 72 -6.90 10.40 -7.30
N HIS A 73 -5.86 9.56 -7.23
CA HIS A 73 -5.62 8.48 -8.19
C HIS A 73 -6.17 7.12 -7.74
N ARG A 74 -6.31 6.90 -6.43
CA ARG A 74 -6.73 5.61 -5.87
C ARG A 74 -8.20 5.57 -5.47
N LEU A 75 -8.81 6.71 -5.16
CA LEU A 75 -10.23 6.75 -4.81
C LEU A 75 -11.12 6.69 -6.06
N PRO A 76 -12.34 6.13 -5.94
CA PRO A 76 -13.31 6.09 -7.02
C PRO A 76 -13.52 7.45 -7.71
N PRO A 77 -13.63 7.49 -9.05
CA PRO A 77 -13.83 8.74 -9.78
C PRO A 77 -15.19 9.39 -9.48
N GLU A 78 -16.16 8.64 -8.97
CA GLU A 78 -17.50 9.12 -8.60
C GLU A 78 -17.50 10.04 -7.38
N LEU A 79 -16.46 9.98 -6.54
CA LEU A 79 -16.33 10.85 -5.37
C LEU A 79 -15.98 12.28 -5.79
N SER A 80 -16.70 13.24 -5.23
CA SER A 80 -16.40 14.66 -5.35
C SER A 80 -15.05 15.02 -4.71
N SER A 81 -14.49 16.17 -5.10
CA SER A 81 -13.25 16.68 -4.51
C SER A 81 -13.35 16.85 -2.99
N ASP A 82 -14.53 17.27 -2.50
CA ASP A 82 -14.77 17.47 -1.07
C ASP A 82 -14.81 16.14 -0.31
N GLU A 83 -15.45 15.11 -0.87
CA GLU A 83 -15.44 13.76 -0.28
C GLU A 83 -14.04 13.15 -0.24
N LYS A 84 -13.24 13.36 -1.30
CA LYS A 84 -11.85 12.91 -1.32
C LYS A 84 -11.01 13.62 -0.25
N GLU A 85 -11.23 14.92 -0.05
CA GLU A 85 -10.57 15.68 1.01
C GLU A 85 -10.97 15.19 2.41
N ILE A 86 -12.24 14.83 2.63
CA ILE A 86 -12.68 14.21 3.89
C ILE A 86 -11.90 12.93 4.17
N VAL A 87 -11.70 12.06 3.15
CA VAL A 87 -10.89 10.84 3.30
C VAL A 87 -9.45 11.18 3.64
N VAL A 88 -8.84 12.16 2.99
CA VAL A 88 -7.45 12.60 3.29
C VAL A 88 -7.33 13.06 4.74
N GLN A 89 -8.26 13.88 5.22
CA GLN A 89 -8.25 14.38 6.60
C GLN A 89 -8.45 13.23 7.60
N ALA A 90 -9.38 12.32 7.33
CA ALA A 90 -9.61 11.15 8.18
C ALA A 90 -8.38 10.23 8.27
N VAL A 91 -7.66 10.02 7.16
CA VAL A 91 -6.40 9.26 7.15
C VAL A 91 -5.33 10.00 7.95
N ALA A 92 -5.17 11.30 7.74
CA ALA A 92 -4.20 12.11 8.48
C ALA A 92 -4.42 12.05 10.00
N ASP A 93 -5.67 12.00 10.44
CA ASP A 93 -6.04 11.82 11.85
C ASP A 93 -5.75 10.40 12.34
N LEU A 94 -6.15 9.39 11.57
CA LEU A 94 -5.98 7.97 11.93
C LEU A 94 -4.51 7.59 12.16
N VAL A 95 -3.59 8.17 11.38
CA VAL A 95 -2.15 7.94 11.51
C VAL A 95 -1.41 9.08 12.22
N GLU A 96 -2.14 9.99 12.87
CA GLU A 96 -1.60 11.06 13.73
C GLU A 96 -0.61 12.01 13.03
N LEU A 97 -0.76 12.25 11.73
CA LEU A 97 0.16 13.06 10.93
C LEU A 97 -0.07 14.57 11.04
N ARG A 98 -1.08 15.03 11.80
CA ARG A 98 -1.43 16.46 12.00
C ARG A 98 -0.21 17.37 12.25
N PRO A 99 0.78 17.02 13.10
CA PRO A 99 1.90 17.90 13.40
C PRO A 99 2.88 18.09 12.23
N VAL A 100 2.81 17.24 11.19
CA VAL A 100 3.78 17.19 10.09
C VAL A 100 3.16 17.35 8.71
N LEU A 101 1.84 17.59 8.61
CA LEU A 101 1.12 17.68 7.33
C LEU A 101 1.74 18.68 6.33
N ASN A 102 2.21 19.83 6.82
CA ASN A 102 2.78 20.89 5.99
C ASN A 102 4.31 20.80 5.89
N LYS A 103 4.93 19.72 6.37
CA LYS A 103 6.36 19.48 6.20
C LYS A 103 6.59 18.69 4.92
N THR A 104 7.67 19.03 4.22
CA THR A 104 8.20 18.24 3.12
C THR A 104 8.69 16.90 3.64
N ILE A 105 8.46 15.84 2.84
CA ILE A 105 8.89 14.46 3.13
C ILE A 105 10.42 14.35 3.05
#